data_AF-A0A2P2E4J5-F1
#
_entry.id   AF-A0A2P2E4J5-F1
#
_cell.length_a   1.000
_cell.length_b   1.000
_cell.length_c   1.000
_cell.angle_alpha   90.00
_cell.angle_beta   90.00
_cell.angle_gamma   90.00
#
_symmetry.space_group_name_H-M   'P 1'
#
loop_
_entity.id
_entity.type
_entity.pdbx_description
1 polymer ?
#
loop_
_entity_poly.entity_id
_entity_poly.type
_entity_poly.pdbx_seq_one_letter_code
_entity_poly.pdbx_strand_id
1 'polypeptide(L)'
;MASKSVDVITGRLMNVQEVFQKIDPVRAEAEFLPSLERSIDDSLDEFARAIDPKIWESLPKLVKEEIQFKIRRESGYTIRKVIRNLQSDINSLFDVKALVLKKLSGDNVSLVVELFQEVGAPEFKFIERSGFYFGFLLGLGQMVFYFFFPIWWTLPLQGVIVGYLTNYLALEMIFRPLHPKSILGLFTYQGLFLKRQNEVSRLYAKLVSKKILTAKNIMEELVFGKAAEELLKLVRDSIEKQVDHLSTIAKPILFATGKLPEYETAKAVISARLSEHAIGNASQLENYLGEALDLEKTMGDKMANLPPEEYESILRSAFQEDEMLLILVGAALGAVVGFLQIFFI
;
A
#
# COMPACT_ATOMS: atom_id res chain seq x y z
N MET A 1 -17.27 6.00 0.11
CA MET A 1 -15.89 6.31 -0.31
C MET A 1 -14.86 5.20 -0.02
N ALA A 2 -14.35 5.02 1.21
CA ALA A 2 -13.13 4.22 1.47
C ALA A 2 -13.15 2.78 0.96
N SER A 3 -14.25 2.04 1.14
CA SER A 3 -14.35 0.62 0.73
C SER A 3 -14.20 0.40 -0.79
N LYS A 4 -14.81 1.26 -1.62
CA LYS A 4 -14.69 1.17 -3.09
C LYS A 4 -13.27 1.46 -3.58
N SER A 5 -12.62 2.49 -3.02
CA SER A 5 -11.23 2.83 -3.35
C SER A 5 -10.26 1.72 -2.91
N VAL A 6 -10.53 1.06 -1.78
CA VAL A 6 -9.77 -0.10 -1.27
C VAL A 6 -9.89 -1.29 -2.23
N ASP A 7 -11.10 -1.64 -2.67
CA ASP A 7 -11.32 -2.76 -3.60
C ASP A 7 -10.62 -2.56 -4.95
N VAL A 8 -10.56 -1.31 -5.40
CA VAL A 8 -9.84 -0.91 -6.59
C VAL A 8 -8.32 -1.04 -6.43
N ILE A 9 -7.75 -0.53 -5.33
CA ILE A 9 -6.31 -0.62 -5.03
C ILE A 9 -5.86 -2.08 -4.91
N THR A 10 -6.67 -2.92 -4.29
CA THR A 10 -6.27 -4.26 -3.88
C THR A 10 -6.66 -5.36 -4.86
N GLY A 11 -7.78 -5.22 -5.58
CA GLY A 11 -8.27 -6.25 -6.50
C GLY A 11 -7.61 -6.22 -7.88
N ARG A 12 -7.07 -5.07 -8.31
CA ARG A 12 -6.63 -4.87 -9.70
C ARG A 12 -5.20 -4.35 -9.86
N LEU A 13 -4.67 -3.62 -8.88
CA LEU A 13 -3.37 -2.94 -9.03
C LEU A 13 -2.19 -3.71 -8.45
N MET A 14 -2.42 -4.66 -7.53
CA MET A 14 -1.34 -5.36 -6.84
C MET A 14 -1.65 -6.84 -6.63
N ASN A 15 -0.79 -7.70 -7.19
CA ASN A 15 -0.69 -9.09 -6.76
C ASN A 15 0.40 -9.15 -5.69
N VAL A 16 -0.01 -9.35 -4.44
CA VAL A 16 0.90 -9.37 -3.28
C VAL A 16 2.00 -10.42 -3.46
N GLN A 17 1.63 -11.60 -3.94
CA GLN A 17 2.57 -12.69 -4.15
C GLN A 17 3.66 -12.32 -5.16
N GLU A 18 3.28 -11.70 -6.27
CA GLU A 18 4.23 -11.23 -7.30
C GLU A 18 5.21 -10.18 -6.74
N VAL A 19 4.73 -9.28 -5.88
CA VAL A 19 5.58 -8.26 -5.26
C VAL A 19 6.56 -8.90 -4.27
N PHE A 20 6.10 -9.79 -3.40
CA PHE A 20 6.97 -10.45 -2.41
C PHE A 20 7.96 -11.44 -3.05
N GLN A 21 7.65 -12.00 -4.23
CA GLN A 21 8.59 -12.80 -5.01
C GLN A 21 9.86 -12.02 -5.43
N LYS A 22 9.83 -10.68 -5.43
CA LYS A 22 11.01 -9.85 -5.70
C LYS A 22 12.03 -9.80 -4.57
N ILE A 23 11.64 -10.22 -3.36
CA ILE A 23 12.53 -10.28 -2.21
C ILE A 23 13.57 -11.38 -2.46
N ASP A 24 14.83 -11.02 -2.61
CA ASP A 24 15.93 -11.98 -2.64
C ASP A 24 16.17 -12.52 -1.22
N PRO A 25 16.02 -13.83 -0.96
CA PRO A 25 16.27 -14.42 0.36
C PRO A 25 17.72 -14.27 0.81
N VAL A 26 18.69 -14.30 -0.11
CA VAL A 26 20.13 -14.20 0.21
C VAL A 26 20.47 -12.77 0.64
N ARG A 27 19.92 -11.78 -0.07
CA ARG A 27 20.09 -10.37 0.33
C ARG A 27 19.35 -10.07 1.64
N ALA A 28 18.16 -10.63 1.84
CA ALA A 28 17.41 -10.50 3.10
C ALA A 28 18.22 -11.03 4.30
N GLU A 29 18.87 -12.19 4.14
CA GLU A 29 19.78 -12.74 5.15
C GLU A 29 20.97 -11.81 5.41
N ALA A 30 21.62 -11.28 4.37
CA ALA A 30 22.79 -10.42 4.53
C ALA A 30 22.47 -9.14 5.31
N GLU A 31 21.28 -8.56 5.10
CA GLU A 31 20.81 -7.37 5.81
C GLU A 31 20.34 -7.69 7.24
N PHE A 32 19.71 -8.86 7.45
CA PHE A 32 19.04 -9.17 8.72
C PHE A 32 19.90 -9.91 9.73
N LEU A 33 20.73 -10.86 9.28
CA LEU A 33 21.55 -11.70 10.14
C LEU A 33 22.44 -10.90 11.12
N PRO A 34 23.09 -9.78 10.71
CA PRO A 34 23.89 -8.96 11.61
C PRO A 34 23.12 -8.46 12.84
N SER A 35 21.82 -8.19 12.69
CA SER A 35 20.95 -7.73 13.79
C SER A 35 20.65 -8.83 14.82
N LEU A 36 20.81 -10.10 14.44
CA LEU A 36 20.49 -11.25 15.27
C LEU A 36 21.74 -11.92 15.87
N GLU A 37 22.95 -11.61 15.40
CA GLU A 37 24.17 -12.31 15.83
C GLU A 37 24.34 -12.34 17.35
N ARG A 38 24.14 -11.20 18.02
CA ARG A 38 24.24 -11.13 19.49
C ARG A 38 23.21 -12.02 20.17
N SER A 39 21.95 -11.96 19.71
CA SER A 39 20.87 -12.76 20.28
C SER A 39 21.11 -14.26 20.06
N ILE A 40 21.67 -14.65 18.91
CA ILE A 40 22.05 -16.02 18.59
C ILE A 40 23.17 -16.50 19.54
N ASP A 41 24.22 -15.70 19.72
CA ASP A 41 25.35 -16.06 20.58
C ASP A 41 24.91 -16.18 22.06
N ASP A 42 24.14 -15.21 22.56
CA ASP A 42 23.59 -15.23 23.92
C ASP A 42 22.68 -16.45 24.16
N SER A 43 21.83 -16.76 23.18
CA SER A 43 20.92 -17.90 23.23
C SER A 43 21.64 -19.23 23.18
N LEU A 44 22.77 -19.33 22.45
CA LEU A 44 23.60 -20.53 22.43
C LEU A 44 24.19 -20.82 23.81
N ASP A 45 24.77 -19.80 24.45
CA ASP A 45 25.36 -19.94 25.78
C ASP A 45 24.31 -20.36 26.82
N GLU A 46 23.13 -19.76 26.77
CA GLU A 46 22.01 -20.13 27.64
C GLU A 46 21.50 -21.54 27.36
N PHE A 47 21.31 -21.92 26.09
CA PHE A 47 20.89 -23.25 25.69
C PHE A 47 21.85 -24.33 26.21
N ALA A 48 23.16 -24.12 26.03
CA ALA A 48 24.17 -25.08 26.45
C ALA A 48 24.21 -25.23 27.98
N ARG A 49 24.11 -24.12 28.72
CA ARG A 49 24.04 -24.14 30.19
C ARG A 49 22.76 -24.78 30.72
N ALA A 50 21.64 -24.62 30.02
CA ALA A 50 20.37 -25.24 30.42
C ALA A 50 20.41 -26.77 30.32
N ILE A 51 21.18 -27.31 29.37
CA ILE A 51 21.35 -28.77 29.21
C ILE A 51 22.32 -29.31 30.26
N ASP A 52 23.57 -28.84 30.25
CA ASP A 52 24.59 -29.22 31.24
C ASP A 52 25.70 -28.16 31.30
N PRO A 53 25.77 -27.37 32.41
CA PRO A 53 26.80 -26.36 32.60
C PRO A 53 28.23 -26.92 32.55
N LYS A 54 28.45 -28.13 33.10
CA LYS A 54 29.79 -28.72 33.22
C LYS A 54 30.33 -29.13 31.85
N ILE A 55 29.46 -29.65 30.98
CA ILE A 55 29.84 -30.00 29.61
C ILE A 55 30.19 -28.72 28.85
N TRP A 56 29.37 -27.69 28.93
CA TRP A 56 29.63 -26.44 28.21
C TRP A 56 30.93 -25.76 28.68
N GLU A 57 31.19 -25.70 29.99
CA GLU A 57 32.39 -25.07 30.53
C GLU A 57 33.68 -25.83 30.18
N SER A 58 33.61 -27.16 30.11
CA SER A 58 34.77 -28.02 29.81
C SER A 58 35.14 -28.10 28.33
N LEU A 59 34.28 -27.62 27.42
CA LEU A 59 34.59 -27.63 25.98
C LEU A 59 35.78 -26.71 25.64
N PRO A 60 36.76 -27.18 24.84
CA PRO A 60 37.84 -26.34 24.33
C PRO A 60 37.29 -25.15 23.54
N LYS A 61 37.99 -24.01 23.60
CA LYS A 61 37.60 -22.78 22.91
C LYS A 61 37.35 -23.01 21.42
N LEU A 62 38.20 -23.80 20.77
CA LEU A 62 38.09 -24.15 19.36
C LEU A 62 36.75 -24.82 19.01
N VAL A 63 36.24 -25.68 19.90
CA VAL A 63 34.95 -26.37 19.69
C VAL A 63 33.79 -25.40 19.85
N LYS A 64 33.86 -24.48 20.82
CA LYS A 64 32.85 -23.44 21.01
C LYS A 64 32.78 -22.51 19.80
N GLU A 65 33.94 -22.08 19.29
CA GLU A 65 34.05 -21.25 18.08
C GLU A 65 33.48 -21.98 16.85
N GLU A 66 33.75 -23.28 16.68
CA GLU A 66 33.18 -24.08 15.59
C GLU A 66 31.64 -24.22 15.70
N ILE A 67 31.12 -24.43 16.91
CA ILE A 67 29.67 -24.49 17.15
C ILE A 67 29.01 -23.14 16.81
N GLN A 68 29.59 -22.03 17.28
CA GLN A 68 29.12 -20.68 16.97
C GLN A 68 29.10 -20.42 15.47
N PHE A 69 30.18 -20.75 14.76
CA PHE A 69 30.28 -20.59 13.31
C PHE A 69 29.19 -21.39 12.58
N LYS A 70 29.01 -22.66 12.97
CA LYS A 70 27.99 -23.53 12.39
C LYS A 70 26.59 -22.99 12.64
N ILE A 71 26.28 -22.53 13.86
CA ILE A 71 24.98 -21.97 14.20
C ILE A 71 24.70 -20.71 13.39
N ARG A 72 25.66 -19.77 13.28
CA ARG A 72 25.50 -18.57 12.46
C ARG A 72 25.16 -18.91 11.00
N ARG A 73 25.83 -19.91 10.42
CA ARG A 73 25.55 -20.38 9.05
C ARG A 73 24.14 -20.95 8.89
N GLU A 74 23.70 -21.74 9.87
CA GLU A 74 22.37 -22.35 9.87
C GLU A 74 21.25 -21.33 10.20
N SER A 75 21.53 -20.31 11.00
CA SER A 75 20.63 -19.17 11.20
C SER A 75 20.38 -18.44 9.90
N GLY A 76 21.42 -18.19 9.10
CA GLY A 76 21.28 -17.63 7.76
C GLY A 76 20.41 -18.50 6.83
N TYR A 77 20.59 -19.82 6.86
CA TYR A 77 19.70 -20.76 6.16
C TYR A 77 18.25 -20.67 6.63
N THR A 78 18.03 -20.52 7.93
CA THR A 78 16.70 -20.39 8.53
C THR A 78 16.02 -19.10 8.08
N ILE A 79 16.73 -17.96 8.07
CA ILE A 79 16.22 -16.68 7.55
C ILE A 79 15.78 -16.85 6.09
N ARG A 80 16.65 -17.39 5.22
CA ARG A 80 16.31 -17.65 3.81
C ARG A 80 15.06 -18.53 3.67
N LYS A 81 14.93 -19.56 4.52
CA LYS A 81 13.77 -20.47 4.50
C LYS A 81 12.49 -19.77 4.93
N VAL A 82 12.53 -18.96 5.99
CA VAL A 82 11.39 -18.15 6.44
C VAL A 82 10.95 -17.19 5.33
N ILE A 83 11.88 -16.50 4.69
CA ILE A 83 11.57 -15.60 3.56
C ILE A 83 10.92 -16.39 2.40
N ARG A 84 11.44 -17.56 2.03
CA ARG A 84 10.83 -18.39 0.98
C ARG A 84 9.41 -18.86 1.34
N ASN A 85 9.19 -19.23 2.59
CA ASN A 85 7.85 -19.62 3.04
C ASN A 85 6.89 -18.43 2.98
N LEU A 86 7.35 -17.24 3.41
CA LEU A 86 6.60 -16.00 3.27
C LEU A 86 6.26 -15.72 1.80
N GLN A 87 7.20 -15.90 0.87
CA GLN A 87 6.94 -15.74 -0.57
C GLN A 87 5.89 -16.73 -1.11
N SER A 88 5.86 -17.95 -0.58
CA SER A 88 4.91 -18.97 -1.04
C SER A 88 3.49 -18.75 -0.53
N ASP A 89 3.32 -18.17 0.67
CA ASP A 89 2.03 -18.05 1.35
C ASP A 89 1.76 -16.66 1.94
N ILE A 90 2.25 -15.59 1.29
CA ILE A 90 2.04 -14.23 1.79
C ILE A 90 0.56 -13.84 1.86
N ASN A 91 -0.29 -14.40 1.01
CA ASN A 91 -1.71 -14.06 0.96
C ASN A 91 -2.48 -14.50 2.21
N SER A 92 -2.03 -15.54 2.93
CA SER A 92 -2.60 -15.91 4.22
C SER A 92 -2.14 -14.97 5.33
N LEU A 93 -0.90 -14.48 5.23
CA LEU A 93 -0.23 -13.69 6.26
C LEU A 93 -0.44 -12.17 6.14
N PHE A 94 -0.75 -11.66 4.95
CA PHE A 94 -0.83 -10.22 4.69
C PHE A 94 -2.09 -9.82 3.92
N ASP A 95 -2.97 -9.11 4.61
CA ASP A 95 -4.19 -8.55 4.04
C ASP A 95 -3.99 -7.07 3.68
N VAL A 96 -3.70 -6.82 2.40
CA VAL A 96 -3.56 -5.45 1.85
C VAL A 96 -4.86 -4.66 2.04
N LYS A 97 -6.03 -5.30 1.91
CA LYS A 97 -7.31 -4.59 2.02
C LYS A 97 -7.48 -4.05 3.42
N ALA A 98 -7.20 -4.88 4.42
CA ALA A 98 -7.23 -4.47 5.82
C ALA A 98 -6.24 -3.33 6.08
N LEU A 99 -5.00 -3.41 5.56
CA LEU A 99 -4.01 -2.36 5.74
C LEU A 99 -4.42 -1.03 5.12
N VAL A 100 -4.87 -1.04 3.86
CA VAL A 100 -5.32 0.18 3.16
C VAL A 100 -6.53 0.77 3.88
N LEU A 101 -7.51 -0.05 4.26
CA LEU A 101 -8.69 0.41 5.00
C LEU A 101 -8.30 1.05 6.34
N LYS A 102 -7.38 0.43 7.09
CA LYS A 102 -6.85 0.94 8.37
C LYS A 102 -6.14 2.28 8.20
N LYS A 103 -5.36 2.46 7.12
CA LYS A 103 -4.63 3.71 6.85
C LYS A 103 -5.49 4.81 6.21
N LEU A 104 -6.62 4.48 5.60
CA LEU A 104 -7.55 5.45 5.00
C LEU A 104 -8.78 5.78 5.87
N SER A 105 -8.90 5.17 7.05
CA SER A 105 -10.02 5.38 7.98
C SER A 105 -9.60 6.11 9.25
N GLY A 106 -10.59 6.67 9.97
CA GLY A 106 -10.36 7.37 11.24
C GLY A 106 -9.68 8.73 11.07
N ASP A 107 -8.67 9.01 11.87
CA ASP A 107 -7.94 10.29 11.87
C ASP A 107 -7.13 10.53 10.57
N ASN A 108 -6.93 9.49 9.77
CA ASN A 108 -6.14 9.52 8.55
C ASN A 108 -6.96 9.82 7.27
N VAL A 109 -8.25 10.18 7.40
CA VAL A 109 -9.10 10.54 6.24
C VAL A 109 -8.51 11.71 5.44
N SER A 110 -7.71 12.57 6.08
CA SER A 110 -6.95 13.64 5.42
C SER A 110 -6.03 13.13 4.31
N LEU A 111 -5.50 11.91 4.40
CA LEU A 111 -4.67 11.30 3.35
C LEU A 111 -5.45 11.07 2.05
N VAL A 112 -6.75 10.75 2.14
CA VAL A 112 -7.61 10.60 0.96
C VAL A 112 -7.75 11.95 0.26
N VAL A 113 -8.02 13.00 1.04
CA VAL A 113 -8.18 14.36 0.54
C VAL A 113 -6.88 14.86 -0.09
N GLU A 114 -5.74 14.64 0.55
CA GLU A 114 -4.43 15.05 0.04
C GLU A 114 -4.10 14.31 -1.26
N LEU A 115 -4.32 12.99 -1.30
CA LEU A 115 -4.10 12.19 -2.52
C LEU A 115 -4.97 12.69 -3.67
N PHE A 116 -6.23 13.02 -3.38
CA PHE A 116 -7.16 13.56 -4.36
C PHE A 116 -6.74 14.95 -4.87
N GLN A 117 -6.33 15.84 -3.96
CA GLN A 117 -5.87 17.19 -4.28
C GLN A 117 -4.59 17.18 -5.10
N GLU A 118 -3.62 16.33 -4.76
CA GLU A 118 -2.35 16.23 -5.48
C GLU A 118 -2.56 15.62 -6.88
N VAL A 119 -3.34 14.55 -6.98
CA VAL A 119 -3.56 13.85 -8.26
C VAL A 119 -4.43 14.67 -9.21
N GLY A 120 -5.53 15.26 -8.71
CA GLY A 120 -6.50 16.02 -9.50
C GLY A 120 -6.17 17.51 -9.66
N ALA A 121 -5.06 18.01 -9.11
CA ALA A 121 -4.75 19.44 -9.11
C ALA A 121 -4.85 20.10 -10.51
N PRO A 122 -4.31 19.49 -11.58
CA PRO A 122 -4.41 20.08 -12.92
C PRO A 122 -5.83 20.01 -13.51
N GLU A 123 -6.60 18.98 -13.19
CA GLU A 123 -8.00 18.84 -13.58
C GLU A 123 -8.88 19.89 -12.90
N PHE A 124 -8.64 20.20 -11.62
CA PHE A 124 -9.36 21.30 -10.94
C PHE A 124 -9.06 22.66 -11.57
N LYS A 125 -7.79 22.92 -11.93
CA LYS A 125 -7.43 24.14 -12.68
C LYS A 125 -8.09 24.19 -14.06
N PHE A 126 -8.30 23.05 -14.69
CA PHE A 126 -9.04 22.97 -15.94
C PHE A 126 -10.53 23.28 -15.73
N ILE A 127 -11.17 22.73 -14.69
CA ILE A 127 -12.57 23.05 -14.34
C ILE A 127 -12.72 24.56 -14.13
N GLU A 128 -11.84 25.17 -13.34
CA GLU A 128 -11.87 26.61 -13.06
C GLU A 128 -11.79 27.45 -14.35
N ARG A 129 -10.82 27.13 -15.23
CA ARG A 129 -10.63 27.86 -16.50
C ARG A 129 -11.76 27.60 -17.49
N SER A 130 -12.19 26.35 -17.63
CA SER A 130 -13.27 25.97 -18.55
C SER A 130 -14.60 26.57 -18.12
N GLY A 131 -14.86 26.69 -16.81
CA GLY A 131 -16.01 27.37 -16.25
C GLY A 131 -16.14 28.83 -16.70
N PHE A 132 -15.02 29.55 -16.83
CA PHE A 132 -15.03 30.90 -17.38
C PHE A 132 -15.51 30.94 -18.84
N TYR A 133 -14.96 30.09 -19.70
CA TYR A 133 -15.31 30.07 -21.14
C TYR A 133 -16.74 29.59 -21.38
N PHE A 134 -17.15 28.51 -20.71
CA PHE A 134 -18.51 27.97 -20.84
C PHE A 134 -19.54 28.89 -20.20
N GLY A 135 -19.25 29.44 -19.02
CA GLY A 135 -20.11 30.42 -18.36
C GLY A 135 -20.31 31.67 -19.22
N PHE A 136 -19.25 32.14 -19.89
CA PHE A 136 -19.35 33.25 -20.84
C PHE A 136 -20.22 32.89 -22.06
N LEU A 137 -19.96 31.76 -22.71
CA LEU A 137 -20.70 31.34 -23.91
C LEU A 137 -22.18 31.07 -23.62
N LEU A 138 -22.48 30.37 -22.53
CA LEU A 138 -23.85 30.12 -22.08
C LEU A 138 -24.52 31.41 -21.58
N GLY A 139 -23.76 32.31 -20.97
CA GLY A 139 -24.22 33.65 -20.57
C GLY A 139 -24.61 34.54 -21.75
N LEU A 140 -23.92 34.43 -22.90
CA LEU A 140 -24.36 35.09 -24.13
C LEU A 140 -25.70 34.52 -24.62
N GLY A 141 -25.87 33.20 -24.54
CA GLY A 141 -27.16 32.55 -24.82
C GLY A 141 -28.27 33.02 -23.87
N GLN A 142 -27.95 33.14 -22.58
CA GLN A 142 -28.83 33.68 -21.55
C GLN A 142 -29.26 35.12 -21.89
N MET A 143 -28.32 35.98 -22.29
CA MET A 143 -28.59 37.36 -22.68
C MET A 143 -29.56 37.43 -23.88
N VAL A 144 -29.31 36.61 -24.91
CA VAL A 144 -30.20 36.54 -26.09
C VAL A 144 -31.59 36.06 -25.69
N PHE A 145 -31.70 35.05 -24.82
CA PHE A 145 -33.01 34.58 -24.36
C PHE A 145 -33.76 35.65 -23.56
N TYR A 146 -33.08 36.35 -22.64
CA TYR A 146 -33.69 37.40 -21.83
C TYR A 146 -34.21 38.56 -22.69
N PHE A 147 -33.52 38.88 -23.79
CA PHE A 147 -33.99 39.88 -24.76
C PHE A 147 -35.38 39.56 -25.33
N PHE A 148 -35.72 38.29 -25.54
CA PHE A 148 -37.05 37.88 -26.02
C PHE A 148 -38.08 37.70 -24.89
N PHE A 149 -37.64 37.32 -23.68
CA PHE A 149 -38.51 37.03 -22.54
C PHE A 149 -38.01 37.74 -21.26
N PRO A 150 -38.22 39.06 -21.12
CA PRO A 150 -37.71 39.84 -20.00
C PRO A 150 -38.61 39.69 -18.77
N ILE A 151 -38.55 38.54 -18.09
CA ILE A 151 -39.33 38.28 -16.88
C ILE A 151 -38.37 38.10 -15.70
N TRP A 152 -38.65 38.74 -14.57
CA TRP A 152 -37.72 38.79 -13.43
C TRP A 152 -37.25 37.41 -12.93
N TRP A 153 -38.11 36.38 -12.94
CA TRP A 153 -37.75 35.04 -12.47
C TRP A 153 -36.95 34.22 -13.51
N THR A 154 -36.87 34.66 -14.78
CA THR A 154 -36.16 33.90 -15.81
C THR A 154 -34.65 33.96 -15.62
N LEU A 155 -34.11 35.06 -15.06
CA LEU A 155 -32.67 35.22 -14.83
C LEU A 155 -32.12 34.24 -13.76
N PRO A 156 -32.71 34.10 -12.56
CA PRO A 156 -32.31 33.08 -11.59
C PRO A 156 -32.44 31.66 -12.14
N LEU A 157 -33.53 31.37 -12.86
CA LEU A 157 -33.75 30.04 -13.44
C LEU A 157 -32.71 29.71 -14.51
N GLN A 158 -32.40 30.67 -15.39
CA GLN A 158 -31.34 30.51 -16.37
C GLN A 158 -29.98 30.38 -15.69
N GLY A 159 -29.72 31.15 -14.63
CA GLY A 159 -28.51 31.03 -13.82
C GLY A 159 -28.33 29.61 -13.27
N VAL A 160 -29.39 29.00 -12.72
CA VAL A 160 -29.40 27.58 -12.31
C VAL A 160 -29.03 26.65 -13.47
N ILE A 161 -29.69 26.82 -14.63
CA ILE A 161 -29.46 25.98 -15.82
C ILE A 161 -28.03 26.12 -16.34
N VAL A 162 -27.52 27.35 -16.44
CA VAL A 162 -26.16 27.64 -16.90
C VAL A 162 -25.13 27.10 -15.92
N GLY A 163 -25.34 27.30 -14.61
CA GLY A 163 -24.48 26.76 -13.56
C GLY A 163 -24.43 25.23 -13.57
N TYR A 164 -25.60 24.59 -13.70
CA TYR A 164 -25.71 23.14 -13.85
C TYR A 164 -24.98 22.64 -15.10
N LEU A 165 -25.30 23.20 -16.26
CA LEU A 165 -24.79 22.73 -17.55
C LEU A 165 -23.28 22.95 -17.69
N THR A 166 -22.75 24.08 -17.20
CA THR A 166 -21.32 24.37 -17.22
C THR A 166 -20.52 23.33 -16.44
N ASN A 167 -20.96 23.02 -15.22
CA ASN A 167 -20.27 22.06 -14.36
C ASN A 167 -20.43 20.62 -14.87
N TYR A 168 -21.61 20.27 -15.38
CA TYR A 168 -21.84 18.98 -16.04
C TYR A 168 -20.91 18.80 -17.25
N LEU A 169 -20.80 19.80 -18.13
CA LEU A 169 -19.91 19.75 -19.29
C LEU A 169 -18.44 19.67 -18.88
N ALA A 170 -18.01 20.47 -17.91
CA ALA A 170 -16.63 20.43 -17.42
C ALA A 170 -16.26 19.03 -16.89
N LEU A 171 -17.16 18.41 -16.13
CA LEU A 171 -16.96 17.07 -15.59
C LEU A 171 -16.94 16.00 -16.70
N GLU A 172 -17.87 16.07 -17.65
CA GLU A 172 -17.91 15.18 -18.81
C GLU A 172 -16.60 15.28 -19.61
N MET A 173 -16.04 16.49 -19.79
CA MET A 173 -14.78 16.68 -20.51
C MET A 173 -13.55 16.11 -19.81
N ILE A 174 -13.59 15.97 -18.49
CA ILE A 174 -12.48 15.42 -17.72
C ILE A 174 -12.40 13.89 -17.87
N PHE A 175 -13.55 13.21 -17.88
CA PHE A 175 -13.60 11.75 -17.91
C PHE A 175 -13.89 11.16 -19.31
N ARG A 176 -14.48 11.93 -20.24
CA ARG A 176 -14.94 11.43 -21.54
C ARG A 176 -14.44 12.30 -22.71
N PRO A 177 -14.20 11.68 -23.89
CA PRO A 177 -14.38 10.28 -24.25
C PRO A 177 -13.24 9.39 -23.72
N LEU A 178 -13.54 8.09 -23.56
CA LEU A 178 -12.56 7.10 -23.07
C LEU A 178 -11.42 6.88 -24.06
N HIS A 179 -11.80 6.63 -25.30
CA HIS A 179 -10.87 6.47 -26.41
C HIS A 179 -10.66 7.81 -27.10
N PRO A 180 -9.43 8.10 -27.57
CA PRO A 180 -9.13 9.30 -28.32
C PRO A 180 -10.04 9.37 -29.56
N LYS A 181 -10.81 10.44 -29.70
CA LYS A 181 -11.63 10.70 -30.89
C LYS A 181 -10.96 11.78 -31.73
N SER A 182 -10.67 11.46 -32.99
CA SER A 182 -10.17 12.43 -33.96
C SER A 182 -11.33 13.20 -34.58
N ILE A 183 -11.40 14.50 -34.32
CA ILE A 183 -12.33 15.41 -34.98
C ILE A 183 -11.69 15.83 -36.30
N LEU A 184 -12.32 15.44 -37.42
CA LEU A 184 -11.91 15.78 -38.79
C LEU A 184 -10.45 15.41 -39.14
N GLY A 185 -9.83 14.48 -38.39
CA GLY A 185 -8.44 14.05 -38.60
C GLY A 185 -7.35 15.05 -38.16
N LEU A 186 -7.72 16.23 -37.66
CA LEU A 186 -6.77 17.30 -37.30
C LEU A 186 -6.60 17.49 -35.78
N PHE A 187 -7.62 17.16 -34.99
CA PHE A 187 -7.60 17.35 -33.54
C PHE A 187 -8.07 16.09 -32.81
N THR A 188 -7.22 15.54 -31.93
CA THR A 188 -7.58 14.41 -31.05
C THR A 188 -8.12 14.92 -29.73
N TYR A 189 -9.36 14.55 -29.41
CA TYR A 189 -10.02 14.87 -28.15
C TYR A 189 -10.19 13.62 -27.29
N GLN A 190 -9.78 13.70 -26.03
CA GLN A 190 -9.88 12.62 -25.03
C GLN A 190 -10.11 13.24 -23.66
N GLY A 191 -10.78 12.52 -22.76
CA GLY A 191 -10.91 12.93 -21.37
C GLY A 191 -9.55 13.28 -20.76
N LEU A 192 -9.47 14.40 -20.05
CA LEU A 192 -8.21 14.95 -19.55
C LEU A 192 -7.43 13.97 -18.65
N PHE A 193 -8.12 13.25 -17.77
CA PHE A 193 -7.48 12.24 -16.91
C PHE A 193 -6.88 11.09 -17.71
N LEU A 194 -7.58 10.63 -18.74
CA LEU A 194 -7.11 9.54 -19.61
C LEU A 194 -5.95 9.98 -20.49
N LYS A 195 -5.99 11.23 -20.97
CA LYS A 195 -4.85 11.83 -21.69
C LYS A 195 -3.59 11.90 -20.82
N ARG A 196 -3.76 12.09 -19.49
CA ARG A 196 -2.68 12.13 -18.49
C ARG A 196 -2.48 10.79 -17.76
N GLN A 197 -3.00 9.69 -18.30
CA GLN A 197 -3.00 8.38 -17.62
C GLN A 197 -1.62 7.99 -17.07
N ASN A 198 -0.55 8.13 -17.86
CA ASN A 198 0.81 7.81 -17.42
C ASN A 198 1.28 8.68 -16.25
N GLU A 199 1.07 10.00 -16.32
CA GLU A 199 1.50 10.95 -15.29
C GLU A 199 0.75 10.72 -13.98
N VAL A 200 -0.58 10.61 -14.07
CA VAL A 200 -1.46 10.38 -12.94
C VAL A 200 -1.19 9.01 -12.31
N SER A 201 -0.94 7.97 -13.10
CA SER A 201 -0.57 6.64 -12.59
C SER A 201 0.70 6.66 -11.75
N ARG A 202 1.74 7.39 -12.22
CA ARG A 202 3.01 7.54 -11.48
C ARG A 202 2.82 8.32 -10.19
N LEU A 203 2.10 9.45 -10.24
CA LEU A 203 1.86 10.28 -9.07
C LEU A 203 1.03 9.53 -8.03
N TYR A 204 -0.03 8.86 -8.46
CA TYR A 204 -0.85 8.01 -7.60
C TYR A 204 -0.03 6.90 -6.95
N ALA A 205 0.74 6.15 -7.72
CA ALA A 205 1.58 5.07 -7.21
C ALA A 205 2.61 5.57 -6.19
N LYS A 206 3.24 6.72 -6.45
CA LYS A 206 4.18 7.37 -5.53
C LYS A 206 3.52 7.77 -4.21
N LEU A 207 2.31 8.32 -4.25
CA LEU A 207 1.59 8.72 -3.04
C LEU A 207 1.15 7.51 -2.23
N VAL A 208 0.58 6.50 -2.89
CA VAL A 208 0.14 5.27 -2.21
C VAL A 208 1.32 4.50 -1.61
N SER A 209 2.43 4.32 -2.34
CA SER A 209 3.61 3.62 -1.83
C SER A 209 4.27 4.34 -0.66
N LYS A 210 4.32 5.68 -0.68
CA LYS A 210 4.97 6.49 0.37
C LYS A 210 4.12 6.72 1.61
N LYS A 211 2.79 6.71 1.48
CA LYS A 211 1.88 7.07 2.59
C LYS A 211 1.10 5.88 3.14
N ILE A 212 0.79 4.89 2.30
CA ILE A 212 -0.11 3.78 2.65
C ILE A 212 0.65 2.45 2.68
N LEU A 213 1.24 2.04 1.56
CA LEU A 213 1.92 0.76 1.40
C LEU A 213 3.43 0.90 1.57
N THR A 214 3.86 1.51 2.69
CA THR A 214 5.28 1.64 3.01
C THR A 214 5.83 0.32 3.54
N ALA A 215 7.14 0.08 3.38
CA ALA A 215 7.80 -1.10 3.95
C ALA A 215 7.55 -1.20 5.47
N LYS A 216 7.61 -0.06 6.17
CA LYS A 216 7.26 0.04 7.59
C LYS A 216 5.83 -0.44 7.88
N ASN A 217 4.82 0.09 7.17
CA ASN A 217 3.43 -0.29 7.40
C ASN A 217 3.18 -1.78 7.08
N ILE A 218 3.84 -2.31 6.05
CA ILE A 218 3.76 -3.73 5.69
C ILE A 218 4.38 -4.61 6.80
N MET A 219 5.56 -4.23 7.29
CA MET A 219 6.23 -4.94 8.38
C MET A 219 5.44 -4.89 9.68
N GLU A 220 4.91 -3.72 10.06
CA GLU A 220 4.05 -3.57 11.22
C GLU A 220 2.80 -4.46 11.11
N GLU A 221 2.18 -4.55 9.93
CA GLU A 221 1.00 -5.40 9.73
C GLU A 221 1.34 -6.89 9.73
N LEU A 222 2.50 -7.29 9.22
CA LEU A 222 2.98 -8.68 9.31
C LEU A 222 3.28 -9.10 10.76
N VAL A 223 3.85 -8.19 11.55
CA VAL A 223 4.32 -8.47 12.91
C VAL A 223 3.25 -8.29 13.97
N PHE A 224 2.35 -7.32 13.81
CA PHE A 224 1.33 -6.95 14.81
C PHE A 224 -0.11 -7.05 14.29
N GLY A 225 -0.29 -7.40 13.02
CA GLY A 225 -1.61 -7.57 12.42
C GLY A 225 -2.24 -8.93 12.74
N LYS A 226 -3.26 -9.29 11.96
CA LYS A 226 -4.09 -10.49 12.21
C LYS A 226 -3.29 -11.80 12.13
N ALA A 227 -2.28 -11.87 11.28
CA ALA A 227 -1.48 -13.06 11.07
C ALA A 227 -0.14 -13.06 11.84
N ALA A 228 0.02 -12.14 12.79
CA ALA A 228 1.22 -12.06 13.64
C ALA A 228 1.53 -13.40 14.34
N GLU A 229 0.51 -14.06 14.86
CA GLU A 229 0.64 -15.36 15.53
C GLU A 229 1.09 -16.47 14.56
N GLU A 230 0.55 -16.48 13.34
CA GLU A 230 0.94 -17.43 12.30
C GLU A 230 2.38 -17.20 11.83
N LEU A 231 2.79 -15.95 11.65
CA LEU A 231 4.17 -15.59 11.33
C LEU A 231 5.13 -16.00 12.46
N LEU A 232 4.78 -15.69 13.71
CA LEU A 232 5.58 -16.08 14.87
C LEU A 232 5.72 -17.61 14.95
N LYS A 233 4.63 -18.34 14.73
CA LYS A 233 4.64 -19.80 14.68
C LYS A 233 5.54 -20.32 13.55
N LEU A 234 5.48 -19.74 12.36
CA LEU A 234 6.33 -20.12 11.22
C LEU A 234 7.82 -19.92 11.53
N VAL A 235 8.18 -18.78 12.14
CA VAL A 235 9.56 -18.48 12.56
C VAL A 235 9.99 -19.48 13.63
N ARG A 236 9.17 -19.68 14.66
CA ARG A 236 9.45 -20.61 15.76
C ARG A 236 9.63 -22.04 15.27
N ASP A 237 8.71 -22.56 14.46
CA ASP A 237 8.78 -23.90 13.87
C ASP A 237 10.04 -24.07 13.00
N SER A 238 10.47 -23.00 12.33
CA SER A 238 11.69 -23.02 11.51
C SER A 238 12.95 -23.09 12.39
N ILE A 239 12.97 -22.37 13.50
CA ILE A 239 14.06 -22.41 14.49
C ILE A 239 14.09 -23.76 15.21
N GLU A 240 12.96 -24.27 15.71
CA GLU A 240 12.89 -25.55 16.42
C GLU A 240 13.40 -26.70 15.55
N LYS A 241 12.95 -26.76 14.27
CA LYS A 241 13.44 -27.75 13.30
C LYS A 241 14.96 -27.64 13.08
N GLN A 242 15.49 -26.42 13.05
CA GLN A 242 16.91 -26.20 12.86
C GLN A 242 17.73 -26.62 14.09
N VAL A 243 17.24 -26.33 15.30
CA VAL A 243 17.85 -26.80 16.55
C VAL A 243 17.87 -28.33 16.60
N ASP A 244 16.76 -28.98 16.23
CA ASP A 244 16.67 -30.45 16.17
C ASP A 244 17.63 -31.07 15.15
N HIS A 245 17.80 -30.42 13.99
CA HIS A 245 18.76 -30.87 12.98
C HIS A 245 20.21 -30.77 13.49
N LEU A 246 20.56 -29.66 14.14
CA LEU A 246 21.89 -29.46 14.71
C LEU A 246 22.21 -30.41 15.87
N SER A 247 21.22 -30.74 16.70
CA SER A 247 21.39 -31.58 17.89
C SER A 247 21.30 -33.08 17.62
N THR A 248 21.00 -33.50 16.39
CA THR A 248 20.78 -34.92 16.04
C THR A 248 21.93 -35.83 16.49
N ILE A 249 23.17 -35.35 16.43
CA ILE A 249 24.36 -36.10 16.86
C ILE A 249 24.43 -36.22 18.39
N ALA A 250 23.91 -35.24 19.12
CA ALA A 250 23.91 -35.20 20.59
C ALA A 250 22.75 -35.99 21.21
N LYS A 251 21.64 -36.22 20.49
CA LYS A 251 20.43 -36.90 21.02
C LYS A 251 20.69 -38.27 21.67
N PRO A 252 21.50 -39.19 21.12
CA PRO A 252 21.79 -40.46 21.77
C PRO A 252 22.51 -40.31 23.12
N ILE A 253 23.42 -39.33 23.21
CA ILE A 253 24.15 -39.02 24.45
C ILE A 253 23.18 -38.43 25.47
N LEU A 254 22.35 -37.47 25.06
CA LEU A 254 21.33 -36.86 25.92
C LEU A 254 20.31 -37.87 26.43
N PHE A 255 19.93 -38.85 25.61
CA PHE A 255 19.09 -39.98 26.04
C PHE A 255 19.80 -40.84 27.09
N ALA A 256 21.05 -41.23 26.83
CA ALA A 256 21.84 -42.04 27.74
C ALA A 256 22.11 -41.36 29.10
N THR A 257 22.25 -40.03 29.10
CA THR A 257 22.46 -39.24 30.33
C THR A 257 21.16 -38.81 31.02
N GLY A 258 19.99 -39.16 30.46
CA GLY A 258 18.69 -38.78 31.00
C GLY A 258 18.35 -37.28 30.87
N LYS A 259 19.02 -36.56 29.95
CA LYS A 259 18.95 -35.10 29.77
C LYS A 259 18.01 -34.64 28.64
N LEU A 260 17.20 -35.55 28.11
CA LEU A 260 16.22 -35.22 27.07
C LEU A 260 15.14 -34.22 27.53
N PRO A 261 14.57 -34.31 28.75
CA PRO A 261 13.58 -33.34 29.20
C PRO A 261 14.15 -31.91 29.26
N GLU A 262 15.38 -31.74 29.74
CA GLU A 262 16.08 -30.45 29.78
C GLU A 262 16.35 -29.94 28.36
N TYR A 263 16.76 -30.80 27.43
CA TYR A 263 16.92 -30.44 26.03
C TYR A 263 15.62 -29.92 25.40
N GLU A 264 14.51 -30.64 25.54
CA GLU A 264 13.22 -30.23 24.95
C GLU A 264 12.74 -28.91 25.55
N THR A 265 12.93 -28.73 26.87
CA THR A 265 12.59 -27.48 27.57
C THR A 265 13.46 -26.32 27.09
N ALA A 266 14.79 -26.52 27.03
CA ALA A 266 15.73 -25.51 26.55
C ALA A 266 15.46 -25.14 25.09
N LYS A 267 15.14 -26.11 24.23
CA LYS A 267 14.77 -25.89 22.82
C LYS A 267 13.55 -24.99 22.72
N ALA A 268 12.48 -25.29 23.45
CA ALA A 268 11.25 -24.51 23.40
C ALA A 268 11.46 -23.06 23.89
N VAL A 269 12.18 -22.88 25.01
CA VAL A 269 12.47 -21.55 25.59
C VAL A 269 13.33 -20.70 24.64
N ILE A 270 14.41 -21.28 24.12
CA ILE A 270 15.34 -20.56 23.24
C ILE A 270 14.70 -20.25 21.89
N SER A 271 13.91 -21.18 21.34
CA SER A 271 13.21 -20.93 20.07
C SER A 271 12.18 -19.81 20.22
N ALA A 272 11.45 -19.75 21.34
CA ALA A 272 10.53 -18.64 21.62
C ALA A 272 11.28 -17.31 21.73
N ARG A 273 12.35 -17.24 22.54
CA ARG A 273 13.16 -16.03 22.71
C ARG A 273 13.79 -15.55 21.40
N LEU A 274 14.39 -16.44 20.61
CA LEU A 274 14.96 -16.09 19.31
C LEU A 274 13.89 -15.59 18.33
N SER A 275 12.69 -16.17 18.36
CA SER A 275 11.56 -15.71 17.54
C SER A 275 11.14 -14.30 17.93
N GLU A 276 11.02 -14.01 19.23
CA GLU A 276 10.71 -12.67 19.74
C GLU A 276 11.77 -11.64 19.34
N HIS A 277 13.06 -11.98 19.47
CA HIS A 277 14.15 -11.10 19.03
C HIS A 277 14.17 -10.91 17.51
N ALA A 278 13.88 -11.95 16.72
CA ALA A 278 13.75 -11.83 15.28
C ALA A 278 12.64 -10.83 14.92
N ILE A 279 11.47 -10.99 15.53
CA ILE A 279 10.34 -10.09 15.32
C ILE A 279 10.66 -8.66 15.78
N GLY A 280 11.27 -8.50 16.95
CA GLY A 280 11.64 -7.20 17.51
C GLY A 280 12.69 -6.44 16.69
N ASN A 281 13.53 -7.15 15.92
CA ASN A 281 14.53 -6.55 15.03
C ASN A 281 14.07 -6.48 13.57
N ALA A 282 12.84 -6.88 13.26
CA ALA A 282 12.36 -6.97 11.88
C ALA A 282 12.33 -5.60 11.17
N SER A 283 12.29 -4.49 11.90
CA SER A 283 12.40 -3.13 11.35
C SER A 283 13.72 -2.86 10.62
N GLN A 284 14.78 -3.62 10.91
CA GLN A 284 16.05 -3.51 10.17
C GLN A 284 15.92 -3.91 8.69
N LEU A 285 14.89 -4.70 8.35
CA LEU A 285 14.59 -5.06 6.97
C LEU A 285 13.82 -3.96 6.22
N GLU A 286 13.33 -2.90 6.86
CA GLU A 286 12.46 -1.89 6.24
C GLU A 286 13.09 -1.24 5.00
N ASN A 287 14.37 -0.86 5.08
CA ASN A 287 15.08 -0.22 3.97
C ASN A 287 15.17 -1.16 2.76
N TYR A 288 15.64 -2.39 3.01
CA TYR A 288 15.76 -3.40 1.96
C TYR A 288 14.40 -3.79 1.37
N LEU A 289 13.36 -3.97 2.19
CA LEU A 289 12.02 -4.26 1.71
C LEU A 289 11.46 -3.12 0.86
N GLY A 290 11.73 -1.86 1.23
CA GLY A 290 11.37 -0.70 0.42
C GLY A 290 11.95 -0.77 -0.99
N GLU A 291 13.24 -1.13 -1.09
CA GLU A 291 13.92 -1.31 -2.38
C GLU A 291 13.42 -2.55 -3.15
N ALA A 292 13.26 -3.69 -2.48
CA ALA A 292 12.96 -4.96 -3.12
C ALA A 292 11.51 -5.03 -3.64
N LEU A 293 10.55 -4.49 -2.88
CA LEU A 293 9.14 -4.51 -3.29
C LEU A 293 8.89 -3.56 -4.48
N ASP A 294 9.63 -2.45 -4.55
CA ASP A 294 9.56 -1.42 -5.61
C ASP A 294 8.11 -1.08 -6.02
N LEU A 295 7.30 -0.80 -4.98
CA LEU A 295 5.84 -0.65 -5.12
C LEU A 295 5.47 0.55 -5.98
N GLU A 296 6.21 1.66 -5.86
CA GLU A 296 5.98 2.86 -6.67
C GLU A 296 6.06 2.55 -8.17
N LYS A 297 7.14 1.89 -8.60
CA LYS A 297 7.33 1.54 -10.01
C LYS A 297 6.30 0.51 -10.46
N THR A 298 6.14 -0.56 -9.68
CA THR A 298 5.25 -1.69 -10.02
C THR A 298 3.81 -1.25 -10.18
N MET A 299 3.28 -0.50 -9.20
CA MET A 299 1.92 0.02 -9.26
C MET A 299 1.76 1.05 -10.39
N GLY A 300 2.76 1.93 -10.57
CA GLY A 300 2.74 2.94 -11.62
C GLY A 300 2.71 2.33 -13.01
N ASP A 301 3.53 1.29 -13.27
CA ASP A 301 3.58 0.57 -14.53
C ASP A 301 2.27 -0.18 -14.80
N LYS A 302 1.72 -0.88 -13.79
CA LYS A 302 0.47 -1.62 -13.95
C LYS A 302 -0.70 -0.68 -14.22
N MET A 303 -0.83 0.40 -13.45
CA MET A 303 -1.90 1.38 -13.59
C MET A 303 -1.82 2.13 -14.93
N ALA A 304 -0.61 2.47 -15.38
CA ALA A 304 -0.38 3.13 -16.67
C ALA A 304 -0.78 2.26 -17.87
N ASN A 305 -0.66 0.93 -17.75
CA ASN A 305 -0.98 -0.02 -18.81
C ASN A 305 -2.42 -0.55 -18.76
N LEU A 306 -3.25 -0.08 -17.82
CA LEU A 306 -4.65 -0.49 -17.77
C LEU A 306 -5.45 0.00 -18.98
N PRO A 307 -6.45 -0.77 -19.45
CA PRO A 307 -7.42 -0.29 -20.43
C PRO A 307 -8.13 0.99 -19.93
N PRO A 308 -8.49 1.93 -20.82
CA PRO A 308 -9.18 3.18 -20.46
C PRO A 308 -10.42 3.00 -19.60
N GLU A 309 -11.23 1.97 -19.85
CA GLU A 309 -12.44 1.64 -19.10
C GLU A 309 -12.12 1.27 -17.64
N GLU A 310 -11.08 0.44 -17.46
CA GLU A 310 -10.64 0.04 -16.14
C GLU A 310 -10.04 1.23 -15.40
N TYR A 311 -9.16 1.98 -16.06
CA TYR A 311 -8.53 3.16 -15.49
C TYR A 311 -9.56 4.24 -15.06
N GLU A 312 -10.55 4.54 -15.91
CA GLU A 312 -11.65 5.43 -15.55
C GLU A 312 -12.39 4.91 -14.32
N SER A 313 -12.73 3.61 -14.27
CA SER A 313 -13.47 3.04 -13.14
C SER A 313 -12.73 3.23 -11.81
N ILE A 314 -11.39 3.13 -11.83
CA ILE A 314 -10.54 3.32 -10.66
C ILE A 314 -10.64 4.75 -10.15
N LEU A 315 -10.33 5.72 -11.01
CA LEU A 315 -10.31 7.12 -10.62
C LEU A 315 -11.72 7.61 -10.32
N ARG A 316 -12.66 7.43 -11.25
CA ARG A 316 -14.01 7.95 -11.17
C ARG A 316 -14.76 7.42 -9.95
N SER A 317 -14.48 6.21 -9.46
CA SER A 317 -15.06 5.72 -8.21
C SER A 317 -14.76 6.62 -7.00
N ALA A 318 -13.61 7.30 -6.99
CA ALA A 318 -13.24 8.24 -5.95
C ALA A 318 -13.89 9.63 -6.12
N PHE A 319 -14.27 10.01 -7.34
CA PHE A 319 -14.92 11.31 -7.64
C PHE A 319 -16.45 11.24 -7.64
N GLN A 320 -17.03 10.06 -7.95
CA GLN A 320 -18.47 9.85 -8.21
C GLN A 320 -19.39 10.39 -7.12
N GLU A 321 -19.00 10.22 -5.86
CA GLU A 321 -19.82 10.67 -4.73
C GLU A 321 -19.92 12.20 -4.67
N ASP A 322 -18.91 12.92 -5.17
CA ASP A 322 -18.83 14.38 -5.13
C ASP A 322 -19.22 15.06 -6.46
N GLU A 323 -19.39 14.31 -7.57
CA GLU A 323 -19.78 14.87 -8.88
C GLU A 323 -21.11 15.64 -8.78
N MET A 324 -22.11 15.05 -8.11
CA MET A 324 -23.42 15.67 -7.96
C MET A 324 -23.38 16.90 -7.05
N LEU A 325 -22.57 16.85 -5.98
CA LEU A 325 -22.40 17.99 -5.10
C LEU A 325 -21.81 19.18 -5.86
N LEU A 326 -20.78 18.94 -6.68
CA LEU A 326 -20.15 19.97 -7.50
C LEU A 326 -21.13 20.61 -8.49
N ILE A 327 -21.95 19.79 -9.16
CA ILE A 327 -22.98 20.28 -10.09
C ILE A 327 -24.06 21.09 -9.35
N LEU A 328 -24.52 20.61 -8.19
CA LEU A 328 -25.54 21.30 -7.38
C LEU A 328 -25.04 22.63 -6.81
N VAL A 329 -23.81 22.66 -6.31
CA VAL A 329 -23.17 23.90 -5.83
C VAL A 329 -23.03 24.90 -6.97
N GLY A 330 -22.64 24.43 -8.16
CA GLY A 330 -22.59 25.24 -9.37
C GLY A 330 -23.95 25.83 -9.77
N ALA A 331 -25.02 25.03 -9.70
CA ALA A 331 -26.39 25.47 -9.98
C ALA A 331 -26.88 26.49 -8.93
N ALA A 332 -26.58 26.28 -7.65
CA ALA A 332 -26.91 27.21 -6.58
C ALA A 332 -26.19 28.55 -6.73
N LEU A 333 -24.88 28.53 -7.01
CA LEU A 333 -24.10 29.73 -7.34
C LEU A 333 -24.67 30.45 -8.56
N GLY A 334 -25.06 29.70 -9.60
CA GLY A 334 -25.75 30.25 -10.76
C GLY A 334 -27.06 30.95 -10.41
N ALA A 335 -27.86 30.38 -9.51
CA ALA A 335 -29.09 31.01 -9.00
C ALA A 335 -28.80 32.34 -8.30
N VAL A 336 -27.78 32.37 -7.43
CA VAL A 336 -27.35 33.56 -6.70
C VAL A 336 -26.89 34.64 -7.67
N VAL A 337 -26.07 34.28 -8.66
CA VAL A 337 -25.63 35.21 -9.71
C VAL A 337 -26.82 35.73 -10.52
N GLY A 338 -27.75 34.86 -10.92
CA GLY A 338 -28.96 35.27 -11.64
C GLY A 338 -29.88 36.17 -10.83
N PHE A 339 -29.96 35.97 -9.51
CA PHE A 339 -30.69 36.86 -8.61
C PHE A 339 -30.00 38.22 -8.48
N LEU A 340 -28.68 38.25 -8.36
CA LEU A 340 -27.90 39.49 -8.37
C LEU A 340 -28.08 40.25 -9.68
N GLN A 341 -28.12 39.56 -10.82
CA GLN A 341 -28.35 40.17 -12.13
C GLN A 341 -29.67 40.96 -12.19
N ILE A 342 -30.73 40.54 -11.49
CA ILE A 342 -32.01 41.29 -11.41
C ILE A 342 -31.81 42.69 -10.77
N PHE A 343 -30.90 42.83 -9.82
CA PHE A 343 -30.70 44.11 -9.13
C PHE A 343 -29.79 45.08 -9.89
N PHE A 344 -28.96 44.56 -10.78
CA PHE A 344 -27.95 45.33 -11.51
C PHE A 344 -28.32 45.60 -12.98
N ILE A 345 -29.30 44.87 -13.54
CA ILE A 345 -29.83 44.99 -14.91
C ILE A 345 -31.31 45.31 -14.80
#